data_AF-A0A932S2K9-F1
#
_entry.id   AF-A0A932S2K9-F1
#
_cell.length_a   1.000
_cell.length_b   1.000
_cell.length_c   1.000
_cell.angle_alpha   90.00
_cell.angle_beta   90.00
_cell.angle_gamma   90.00
#
_symmetry.space_group_name_H-M   'P 1'
#
loop_
_entity.id
_entity.type
_entity.pdbx_description
1 polymer ?
#
loop_
_entity_poly.entity_id
_entity_poly.type
_entity_poly.pdbx_seq_one_letter_code
_entity_poly.pdbx_strand_id
1 'polypeptide(L)'
;DGLLAGLVVAFPKETVALYNLMQAKRYDEALALYRWFMPLMHLDVSNKLVQNLKLVETLVGVGNEFVRRPRQPLIGAERERITAIVQKALATRPDVSAYL
;
A
#
# COMPACT_ATOMS: atom_id res chain seq x y z
N ASP A 1 -0.76 20.84 -7.54
CA ASP A 1 -1.33 19.77 -6.69
C ASP A 1 -0.53 18.49 -6.82
N GLY A 2 -0.72 17.53 -5.90
CA GLY A 2 0.00 16.26 -5.86
C GLY A 2 -0.56 15.30 -4.79
N LEU A 3 -0.05 14.07 -4.74
CA LEU A 3 -0.44 13.03 -3.78
C LEU A 3 0.74 12.62 -2.90
N LEU A 4 0.58 12.73 -1.59
CA LEU A 4 1.49 12.16 -0.59
C LEU A 4 0.84 10.88 -0.04
N ALA A 5 1.50 9.73 -0.23
CA ALA A 5 1.01 8.42 0.23
C ALA A 5 2.16 7.60 0.83
N GLY A 6 1.93 6.89 1.94
CA GLY A 6 2.96 6.06 2.58
C GLY A 6 3.26 4.80 1.77
N LEU A 7 2.22 4.17 1.24
CA LEU A 7 2.35 2.94 0.45
C LEU A 7 2.98 3.07 -0.93
N VAL A 8 3.25 4.29 -1.40
CA VAL A 8 3.97 4.52 -2.65
C VAL A 8 5.33 3.82 -2.67
N VAL A 9 5.92 3.59 -1.49
CA VAL A 9 7.19 2.87 -1.33
C VAL A 9 7.14 1.41 -1.82
N ALA A 10 5.96 0.77 -1.75
CA ALA A 10 5.77 -0.62 -2.15
C ALA A 10 4.87 -0.78 -3.39
N PHE A 11 3.95 0.17 -3.60
CA PHE A 11 3.01 0.20 -4.72
C PHE A 11 3.10 1.53 -5.50
N PRO A 12 4.27 1.87 -6.07
CA PRO A 12 4.46 3.16 -6.72
C PRO A 12 3.59 3.32 -7.97
N LYS A 13 3.47 2.26 -8.78
CA LYS A 13 2.69 2.29 -10.03
C LYS A 13 1.20 2.51 -9.76
N GLU A 14 0.65 1.79 -8.79
CA GLU A 14 -0.77 1.89 -8.43
C GLU A 14 -1.09 3.27 -7.82
N THR A 15 -0.18 3.81 -7.02
CA THR A 15 -0.32 5.17 -6.48
C THR A 15 -0.35 6.23 -7.58
N VAL A 16 0.58 6.16 -8.54
CA VAL A 16 0.65 7.10 -9.67
C VAL A 16 -0.55 6.94 -10.60
N ALA A 17 -0.92 5.70 -10.93
CA ALA A 17 -2.10 5.41 -11.75
C ALA A 17 -3.38 5.99 -11.14
N LEU A 18 -3.57 5.84 -9.82
CA LEU A 18 -4.72 6.43 -9.13
C LEU A 18 -4.72 7.95 -9.22
N TYR A 19 -3.56 8.59 -9.02
CA TYR A 19 -3.43 10.05 -9.19
C TYR A 19 -3.77 10.49 -10.63
N ASN A 20 -3.21 9.83 -11.64
CA ASN A 20 -3.43 10.14 -13.05
C ASN A 20 -4.91 10.00 -13.44
N LEU A 21 -5.57 8.92 -13.03
CA LEU A 21 -6.99 8.70 -13.27
C LEU A 21 -7.86 9.81 -12.65
N MET A 22 -7.51 10.25 -11.44
CA MET A 22 -8.21 11.35 -10.77
C MET A 22 -8.01 12.69 -11.49
N GLN A 23 -6.79 13.00 -11.95
CA GLN A 23 -6.51 14.20 -12.76
C GLN A 23 -7.26 14.19 -14.09
N ALA A 24 -7.36 13.02 -14.72
CA ALA A 24 -8.10 12.82 -15.97
C ALA A 24 -9.62 12.73 -15.79
N LYS A 25 -10.13 12.83 -14.54
CA LYS A 25 -11.56 12.68 -14.19
C LYS A 25 -12.16 11.33 -14.60
N ARG A 26 -11.34 10.28 -14.70
CA ARG A 26 -11.75 8.89 -15.02
C ARG A 26 -12.18 8.16 -13.76
N TYR A 27 -13.28 8.60 -13.17
CA TYR A 27 -13.67 8.22 -11.81
C TYR A 27 -14.01 6.74 -11.63
N ASP A 28 -14.60 6.09 -12.63
CA ASP A 28 -14.98 4.67 -12.52
C ASP A 28 -13.76 3.76 -12.38
N GLU A 29 -12.71 4.03 -13.17
CA GLU A 29 -11.45 3.29 -13.12
C GLU A 29 -10.67 3.65 -11.85
N ALA A 30 -10.66 4.93 -11.46
CA ALA A 30 -10.08 5.35 -10.19
C ALA A 30 -10.75 4.65 -9.00
N LEU A 31 -12.07 4.52 -9.01
CA LEU A 31 -12.83 3.85 -7.96
C LEU A 31 -12.55 2.35 -7.92
N ALA A 32 -12.42 1.70 -9.07
CA ALA A 32 -12.05 0.28 -9.13
C ALA A 32 -10.66 0.05 -8.51
N LEU A 33 -9.67 0.85 -8.91
CA LEU A 33 -8.31 0.78 -8.34
C LEU A 33 -8.30 1.13 -6.85
N TYR A 34 -9.03 2.18 -6.46
CA TYR A 34 -9.16 2.60 -5.06
C TYR A 34 -9.74 1.48 -4.19
N ARG A 35 -10.78 0.77 -4.64
CA ARG A 35 -11.39 -0.35 -3.89
C ARG A 35 -10.41 -1.49 -3.65
N TRP A 36 -9.59 -1.82 -4.65
CA TRP A 36 -8.51 -2.79 -4.49
C TRP A 36 -7.45 -2.30 -3.49
N PHE A 37 -7.09 -1.01 -3.57
CA PHE A 37 -6.00 -0.45 -2.77
C PHE A 37 -6.40 -0.09 -1.33
N MET A 38 -7.68 0.13 -1.07
CA MET A 38 -8.22 0.63 0.20
C MET A 38 -7.81 -0.20 1.44
N PRO A 39 -7.85 -1.55 1.43
CA PRO A 39 -7.37 -2.33 2.57
C PRO A 39 -5.90 -2.08 2.91
N LEU A 40 -5.07 -1.83 1.90
CA LEU A 40 -3.67 -1.44 2.10
C LEU A 40 -3.60 -0.01 2.64
N MET A 41 -4.31 0.96 2.06
CA MET A 41 -4.27 2.36 2.51
C MET A 41 -4.69 2.55 3.98
N HIS A 42 -5.56 1.69 4.52
CA HIS A 42 -5.87 1.71 5.95
C HIS A 42 -4.68 1.41 6.87
N LEU A 43 -3.60 0.81 6.35
CA LEU A 43 -2.36 0.62 7.08
C LEU A 43 -1.63 1.95 7.35
N ASP A 44 -1.88 2.99 6.55
CA ASP A 44 -1.28 4.31 6.69
C ASP A 44 -1.93 5.16 7.80
N VAL A 45 -3.10 4.76 8.31
CA VAL A 45 -3.87 5.54 9.31
C VAL A 45 -3.65 5.02 10.74
N SER A 46 -2.76 4.04 10.91
CA SER A 46 -2.45 3.41 12.20
C SER A 46 -1.41 4.20 13.02
N ASN A 47 -1.48 4.11 14.34
CA ASN A 47 -0.39 4.55 15.24
C ASN A 47 0.93 3.76 15.07
N LYS A 48 0.92 2.71 14.23
CA LYS A 48 2.09 1.90 13.85
C LYS A 48 2.41 2.02 12.35
N LEU A 49 2.15 3.18 11.74
CA LEU A 49 2.43 3.50 10.34
C LEU A 49 3.78 2.93 9.86
N VAL A 50 4.88 3.28 10.54
CA VAL A 50 6.23 2.90 10.12
C VAL A 50 6.41 1.37 10.15
N GLN A 51 5.91 0.71 11.19
CA GLN A 51 5.99 -0.75 11.32
C GLN A 51 5.18 -1.45 10.23
N ASN A 52 3.98 -0.95 9.91
CA ASN A 52 3.15 -1.48 8.84
C ASN A 52 3.87 -1.35 7.49
N LEU A 53 4.37 -0.15 7.16
CA LEU A 53 5.09 0.09 5.91
C LEU A 53 6.33 -0.79 5.77
N LYS A 54 7.11 -0.94 6.86
CA LYS A 54 8.31 -1.81 6.87
C LYS A 54 7.97 -3.29 6.66
N LEU A 55 6.87 -3.77 7.24
CA LEU A 55 6.39 -5.13 6.95
C LEU A 55 5.91 -5.26 5.50
N VAL A 56 5.16 -4.29 4.98
CA VAL A 56 4.71 -4.27 3.58
C VAL A 56 5.92 -4.29 2.62
N GLU A 57 6.91 -3.41 2.81
CA GLU A 57 8.14 -3.37 2.01
C GLU A 57 8.86 -4.73 1.98
N THR A 58 8.93 -5.39 3.14
CA THR A 58 9.55 -6.71 3.28
C THR A 58 8.79 -7.77 2.50
N LEU A 59 7.45 -7.80 2.65
CA LEU A 59 6.59 -8.78 1.98
C LEU A 59 6.53 -8.58 0.46
N VAL A 60 6.67 -7.34 -0.01
CA VAL A 60 6.74 -6.99 -1.45
C VAL A 60 8.14 -7.16 -2.02
N GLY A 61 9.17 -7.33 -1.17
CA GLY A 61 10.55 -7.60 -1.58
C GLY A 61 11.36 -6.34 -1.97
N VAL A 62 10.94 -5.17 -1.51
CA VAL A 62 11.58 -3.87 -1.83
C VAL A 62 12.32 -3.24 -0.64
N GLY A 63 12.30 -3.89 0.52
CA GLY A 63 12.93 -3.37 1.74
C GLY A 63 13.05 -4.41 2.84
N ASN A 64 13.09 -3.95 4.09
CA ASN A 64 13.25 -4.77 5.28
C ASN A 64 12.36 -4.31 6.43
N GLU A 65 12.17 -5.18 7.42
CA GLU A 65 11.24 -4.94 8.53
C GLU A 65 11.90 -4.23 9.71
N PHE A 66 13.17 -3.85 9.60
CA PHE A 66 13.89 -3.27 10.72
C PHE A 66 13.35 -1.88 11.03
N VAL A 67 12.94 -1.70 12.28
CA VAL A 67 12.52 -0.41 12.83
C VAL A 67 13.48 0.03 13.91
N ARG A 68 13.77 1.34 13.94
CA ARG A 68 14.59 1.92 15.01
C ARG A 68 13.78 1.96 16.32
N ARG A 69 14.40 1.49 17.41
CA ARG A 69 13.86 1.62 18.78
C ARG A 69 13.49 3.09 19.08
N PRO A 70 12.42 3.36 19.85
CA PRO A 70 11.66 2.42 20.69
C PRO A 70 10.58 1.59 19.96
N ARG A 71 10.39 1.80 18.65
CA ARG A 71 9.46 0.97 17.86
C ARG A 71 9.95 -0.47 17.82
N GLN A 72 9.00 -1.41 17.84
CA GLN A 72 9.25 -2.86 17.69
C GLN A 72 8.53 -3.37 16.44
N PRO A 73 9.04 -4.43 15.78
CA PRO A 73 8.34 -5.10 14.69
C PRO A 73 6.95 -5.61 15.08
N LEU A 74 6.10 -5.85 14.07
CA LEU A 74 4.76 -6.39 14.28
C LEU A 74 4.83 -7.89 14.54
N ILE A 75 4.07 -8.36 15.52
CA ILE A 75 4.05 -9.77 15.96
C ILE A 75 2.62 -10.30 16.12
N GLY A 76 2.48 -11.62 16.18
CA GLY A 76 1.21 -12.31 16.42
C GLY A 76 0.10 -11.92 15.45
N ALA A 77 -1.12 -11.81 15.97
CA ALA A 77 -2.33 -11.57 15.17
C ALA A 77 -2.29 -10.30 14.31
N GLU A 78 -1.58 -9.24 14.75
CA GLU A 78 -1.45 -8.01 13.98
C GLU A 78 -0.59 -8.23 12.73
N ARG A 79 0.53 -8.94 12.87
CA ARG A 79 1.40 -9.33 11.75
C ARG A 79 0.64 -10.22 10.78
N GLU A 80 -0.07 -11.22 11.29
CA GLU A 80 -0.84 -12.17 10.48
C GLU A 80 -1.90 -11.44 9.64
N ARG A 81 -2.65 -10.53 10.26
CA ARG A 81 -3.66 -9.70 9.57
C ARG A 81 -3.05 -8.89 8.43
N ILE A 82 -1.92 -8.22 8.67
CA ILE A 82 -1.28 -7.37 7.65
C ILE A 82 -0.68 -8.23 6.54
N THR A 83 -0.07 -9.36 6.91
CA THR A 83 0.47 -10.33 5.95
C THR A 83 -0.63 -10.83 5.01
N ALA A 84 -1.81 -11.18 5.54
CA ALA A 84 -2.96 -11.61 4.75
C ALA A 84 -3.46 -10.52 3.79
N ILE A 85 -3.52 -9.26 4.24
CA ILE A 85 -3.90 -8.11 3.39
C ILE A 85 -2.91 -7.97 2.22
N VAL A 86 -1.61 -7.98 2.51
CA VAL A 86 -0.56 -7.80 1.49
C VAL A 86 -0.53 -8.97 0.51
N GLN A 87 -0.61 -10.21 0.99
CA GLN A 87 -0.66 -11.40 0.13
C GLN A 87 -1.88 -11.38 -0.79
N LYS A 88 -3.06 -11.02 -0.27
CA LYS A 88 -4.26 -10.86 -1.10
C LYS A 88 -4.08 -9.79 -2.16
N ALA A 89 -3.50 -8.65 -1.80
CA ALA A 89 -3.23 -7.57 -2.76
C ALA A 89 -2.26 -8.02 -3.86
N LEU A 90 -1.16 -8.69 -3.51
CA LEU A 90 -0.20 -9.23 -4.47
C LEU A 90 -0.83 -10.27 -5.40
N ALA A 91 -1.67 -11.17 -4.88
CA ALA A 91 -2.35 -12.19 -5.66
C ALA A 91 -3.41 -11.63 -6.63
N THR A 92 -3.94 -10.44 -6.35
CA THR A 92 -5.02 -9.80 -7.13
C THR A 92 -4.61 -8.46 -7.71
N ARG A 93 -3.30 -8.22 -7.84
CA ARG A 93 -2.74 -6.93 -8.24
C ARG A 93 -3.19 -6.58 -9.67
N PRO A 94 -3.86 -5.44 -9.89
CA PRO A 94 -4.30 -5.04 -11.22
C PRO A 94 -3.11 -4.63 -12.09
N ASP A 95 -3.19 -4.87 -13.40
CA ASP A 95 -2.29 -4.25 -14.35
C ASP A 95 -2.72 -2.80 -14.58
N VAL A 96 -1.86 -1.87 -14.18
CA VAL A 96 -2.09 -0.42 -14.28
C VAL A 96 -1.26 0.24 -15.37
N SER A 97 -0.58 -0.52 -16.23
CA SER A 97 0.30 0.00 -17.28
C SER A 97 -0.38 0.98 -18.23
N ALA A 98 -1.69 0.81 -18.47
CA ALA A 98 -2.50 1.72 -19.30
C ALA A 98 -2.80 3.09 -18.66
N TYR A 99 -2.44 3.29 -17.39
CA TYR A 99 -2.76 4.49 -16.60
C TYR A 99 -1.50 5.27 -16.15
N LEU A 100 -0.32 4.80 -16.52
CA LEU A 100 0.97 5.40 -16.18
C LEU A 100 1.40 6.46 -17.18
#